data_AF-A0A1M7NDH7-F1
#
_entry.id   AF-A0A1M7NDH7-F1
#
_cell.length_a   1.000
_cell.length_b   1.000
_cell.length_c   1.000
_cell.angle_alpha   90.00
_cell.angle_beta   90.00
_cell.angle_gamma   90.00
#
_symmetry.space_group_name_H-M   'P 1'
#
loop_
_entity.id
_entity.type
_entity.pdbx_description
1 polymer ?
#
loop_
_entity_poly.entity_id
_entity_poly.type
_entity_poly.pdbx_seq_one_letter_code
_entity_poly.pdbx_strand_id
1 'polypeptide(L)'
;MQSRLFDKCPVAALTVSMILGIIIAHYVSLPITILPVLAGMVVVALLLYKFANAQSVAIVVCCLLLGMCVMQYHQQTTNQPQTETRLDRSRNFFLQQREQLLQRFNDSGLDGDAYAVVAAMSLGDKSALTRDVKSAYSVSGASHVLALSGLHLGIIYMLLSLFLPRRRWPALSQLLMILVVWAFVLLVGMPVSAVRSAVMLTIYGVLSIGRRNKMSVNVLAFTAFLMLMWNPAWLFDVGFQMSFMAVWAILLFVPLFTSVFSDQYYMEHPWVAKVWGMVAVSIAAQLGVAPLIAYYFGQFSTCFLLTNFLVVPAAFIILCLSIAVLLFPPLAYLLLYIVNGLNASLNTIATFPGASIGNLHPTILQVVLIYVLIVCCYLLIERIKPIMGSTPSR
;
A
#
# COMPACT_ATOMS: atom_id res chain seq x y z
N MET A 1 -28.47 19.71 -1.93
CA MET A 1 -28.04 18.93 -3.10
C MET A 1 -26.71 19.53 -3.57
N GLN A 2 -25.60 19.08 -2.98
CA GLN A 2 -24.23 19.50 -3.30
C GLN A 2 -23.36 18.25 -3.09
N SER A 3 -22.75 17.77 -4.17
CA SER A 3 -21.92 16.57 -4.20
C SER A 3 -20.60 16.79 -3.44
N ARG A 4 -20.62 16.51 -2.13
CA ARG A 4 -19.53 16.75 -1.17
C ARG A 4 -18.27 15.87 -1.35
N LEU A 5 -18.21 15.00 -2.35
CA LEU A 5 -17.07 14.09 -2.52
C LEU A 5 -15.84 14.78 -3.12
N PHE A 6 -16.05 15.68 -4.10
CA PHE A 6 -14.95 16.33 -4.83
C PHE A 6 -14.57 17.72 -4.28
N ASP A 7 -15.51 18.50 -3.75
CA ASP A 7 -15.23 19.84 -3.20
C ASP A 7 -14.34 19.84 -1.95
N LYS A 8 -14.17 18.69 -1.28
CA LYS A 8 -13.31 18.56 -0.09
C LYS A 8 -11.89 18.06 -0.39
N CYS A 9 -11.60 17.70 -1.65
CA CYS A 9 -10.37 16.99 -2.00
C CYS A 9 -9.66 17.58 -3.24
N PRO A 10 -9.14 18.83 -3.17
CA PRO A 10 -8.50 19.47 -4.32
C PRO A 10 -7.30 18.67 -4.84
N VAL A 11 -6.50 18.10 -3.93
CA VAL A 11 -5.31 17.30 -4.30
C VAL A 11 -5.69 16.01 -5.04
N ALA A 12 -6.81 15.39 -4.69
CA ALA A 12 -7.31 14.20 -5.40
C ALA A 12 -7.64 14.51 -6.86
N ALA A 13 -8.33 15.62 -7.12
CA ALA A 13 -8.65 16.05 -8.49
C ALA A 13 -7.39 16.32 -9.32
N LEU A 14 -6.38 16.99 -8.74
CA LEU A 14 -5.09 17.24 -9.41
C LEU A 14 -4.35 15.94 -9.74
N THR A 15 -4.36 14.99 -8.80
CA THR A 15 -3.70 13.70 -8.98
C THR A 15 -4.38 12.86 -10.06
N VAL A 16 -5.71 12.83 -10.08
CA VAL A 16 -6.49 12.15 -11.14
C VAL A 16 -6.20 12.76 -12.51
N SER A 17 -6.12 14.09 -12.58
CA SER A 17 -5.76 14.79 -13.82
C SER A 17 -4.36 14.40 -14.33
N MET A 18 -3.37 14.35 -13.42
CA MET A 18 -2.02 13.91 -13.76
C MET A 18 -1.97 12.44 -14.21
N ILE A 19 -2.70 11.55 -13.54
CA ILE A 19 -2.84 10.13 -13.92
C ILE A 19 -3.41 10.02 -15.33
N LEU A 20 -4.47 10.77 -15.64
CA LEU A 20 -5.06 10.80 -16.98
C LEU A 20 -4.03 11.24 -18.03
N GLY A 21 -3.23 12.27 -17.71
CA GLY A 21 -2.11 12.71 -18.55
C GLY A 21 -1.08 11.61 -18.81
N ILE A 22 -0.66 10.87 -17.78
CA ILE A 22 0.28 9.75 -17.90
C ILE A 22 -0.30 8.64 -18.80
N ILE A 23 -1.57 8.29 -18.61
CA ILE A 23 -2.25 7.27 -19.44
C ILE A 23 -2.30 7.71 -20.90
N ILE A 24 -2.69 8.95 -21.17
CA ILE A 24 -2.76 9.45 -22.55
C ILE A 24 -1.37 9.40 -23.20
N ALA A 25 -0.32 9.87 -22.51
CA ALA A 25 1.04 9.86 -23.05
C ALA A 25 1.62 8.45 -23.23
N HIS A 26 1.13 7.45 -22.47
CA HIS A 26 1.54 6.06 -22.67
C HIS A 26 1.08 5.50 -24.03
N TYR A 27 -0.14 5.86 -24.47
CA TYR A 27 -0.72 5.39 -25.73
C TYR A 27 -0.50 6.36 -26.90
N VAL A 28 -0.28 7.65 -26.62
CA VAL A 28 -0.13 8.72 -27.62
C VAL A 28 1.25 9.37 -27.46
N SER A 29 2.15 9.08 -28.39
CA SER A 29 3.47 9.71 -28.46
C SER A 29 3.36 11.11 -29.07
N LEU A 30 3.42 12.15 -28.24
CA LEU A 30 3.61 13.53 -28.69
C LEU A 30 5.08 13.94 -28.52
N PRO A 31 5.60 14.87 -29.35
CA PRO A 31 6.92 15.44 -29.13
C PRO A 31 6.97 16.22 -27.81
N ILE A 32 7.96 15.92 -26.95
CA ILE A 32 8.16 16.60 -25.65
C ILE A 32 8.26 18.13 -25.80
N THR A 33 8.73 18.62 -26.96
CA THR A 33 8.88 20.06 -27.23
C THR A 33 7.55 20.80 -27.36
N ILE A 34 6.49 20.14 -27.82
CA ILE A 34 5.17 20.76 -28.04
C ILE A 34 4.43 20.93 -26.70
N LEU A 35 4.66 20.02 -25.75
CA LEU A 35 3.88 19.91 -24.53
C LEU A 35 4.01 21.10 -23.55
N PRO A 36 5.22 21.64 -23.24
CA PRO A 36 5.36 22.82 -22.40
C PRO A 36 4.88 24.09 -23.12
N VAL A 37 4.96 24.14 -24.45
CA VAL A 37 4.42 25.26 -25.25
C VAL A 37 2.89 25.27 -25.20
N LEU A 38 2.26 24.10 -25.32
CA LEU A 38 0.81 23.93 -25.19
C LEU A 38 0.34 24.26 -23.76
N ALA A 39 1.12 23.85 -22.74
CA ALA A 39 0.86 24.23 -21.35
C ALA A 39 0.96 25.74 -21.14
N GLY A 40 2.00 26.38 -21.69
CA GLY A 40 2.15 27.83 -21.66
C GLY A 40 0.99 28.56 -22.33
N MET A 41 0.57 28.12 -23.51
CA MET A 41 -0.55 28.72 -24.23
C MET A 41 -1.88 28.58 -23.46
N VAL A 42 -2.16 27.41 -22.87
CA VAL A 42 -3.38 27.20 -22.09
C VAL A 42 -3.38 28.03 -20.80
N VAL A 43 -2.23 28.12 -20.11
CA VAL A 43 -2.10 28.96 -18.91
C VAL A 43 -2.31 30.43 -19.25
N VAL A 44 -1.68 30.93 -20.31
CA VAL A 44 -1.85 32.32 -20.75
C VAL A 44 -3.31 32.58 -21.17
N ALA A 45 -3.92 31.70 -21.95
CA ALA A 45 -5.32 31.83 -22.36
C ALA A 45 -6.29 31.86 -21.18
N LEU A 46 -6.04 31.04 -20.14
CA LEU A 46 -6.89 30.98 -18.95
C LEU A 46 -6.62 32.10 -17.94
N LEU A 47 -5.37 32.61 -17.85
CA LEU A 47 -5.05 33.82 -17.07
C LEU A 47 -5.67 35.08 -17.67
N LEU A 48 -5.83 35.13 -18.99
CA LEU A 48 -6.52 36.21 -19.70
C LEU A 48 -8.05 36.16 -19.51
N TYR A 49 -8.62 35.01 -19.14
CA TYR A 49 -10.06 34.84 -18.93
C TYR A 49 -10.45 35.06 -17.45
N LYS A 50 -11.07 36.21 -17.16
CA LYS A 50 -11.44 36.69 -15.80
C LYS A 50 -12.68 35.96 -15.22
N PHE A 51 -12.63 34.64 -15.03
CA PHE A 51 -13.65 33.88 -14.30
C PHE A 51 -13.02 33.08 -13.15
N ALA A 52 -13.66 33.06 -11.98
CA ALA A 52 -13.19 32.29 -10.81
C ALA A 52 -13.03 30.78 -11.12
N ASN A 53 -13.83 30.24 -12.05
CA ASN A 53 -13.73 28.84 -12.51
C ASN A 53 -12.62 28.60 -13.54
N ALA A 54 -12.08 29.64 -14.18
CA ALA A 54 -11.02 29.48 -15.19
C ALA A 54 -9.68 29.08 -14.53
N GLN A 55 -9.43 29.54 -13.29
CA GLN A 55 -8.22 29.20 -12.54
C GLN A 55 -8.18 27.72 -12.13
N SER A 56 -9.30 27.15 -11.68
CA SER A 56 -9.35 25.72 -11.31
C SER A 56 -9.18 24.82 -12.55
N VAL A 57 -9.80 25.19 -13.68
CA VAL A 57 -9.61 24.50 -14.96
C VAL A 57 -8.15 24.59 -15.43
N ALA A 58 -7.50 25.75 -15.29
CA ALA A 58 -6.10 25.94 -15.66
C ALA A 58 -5.18 25.00 -14.88
N ILE A 59 -5.37 24.89 -13.57
CA ILE A 59 -4.55 24.00 -12.73
C ILE A 59 -4.77 22.54 -13.12
N VAL A 60 -6.02 22.13 -13.39
CA VAL A 60 -6.33 20.76 -13.84
C VAL A 60 -5.63 20.45 -15.16
N VAL A 61 -5.69 21.35 -16.15
CA VAL A 61 -5.03 21.15 -17.45
C VAL A 61 -3.50 21.14 -17.30
N CYS A 62 -2.93 22.01 -16.46
CA CYS A 62 -1.50 21.98 -16.14
C CYS A 62 -1.07 20.64 -15.57
N CYS A 63 -1.83 20.06 -14.64
CA CYS A 63 -1.51 18.75 -14.07
C CYS A 63 -1.59 17.62 -15.11
N LEU A 64 -2.56 17.69 -16.04
CA LEU A 64 -2.67 16.73 -17.14
C LEU A 64 -1.45 16.80 -18.06
N LEU A 65 -1.07 18.00 -18.47
CA LEU A 65 0.11 18.20 -19.33
C LEU A 65 1.41 17.83 -18.60
N LEU A 66 1.51 18.12 -17.30
CA LEU A 66 2.63 17.67 -16.48
C LEU A 66 2.75 16.14 -16.48
N GLY A 67 1.63 15.41 -16.29
CA GLY A 67 1.62 13.95 -16.34
C GLY A 67 2.09 13.40 -17.69
N MET A 68 1.65 14.00 -18.79
CA MET A 68 2.13 13.63 -20.13
C MET A 68 3.64 13.87 -20.31
N CYS A 69 4.14 15.03 -19.87
CA CYS A 69 5.54 15.42 -20.00
C CYS A 69 6.45 14.47 -19.22
N VAL A 70 6.07 14.14 -17.98
CA VAL A 70 6.80 13.21 -17.12
C VAL A 70 6.86 11.81 -17.75
N MET A 71 5.74 11.31 -18.29
CA MET A 71 5.71 10.00 -18.93
C MET A 71 6.59 9.93 -20.19
N GLN A 72 6.55 10.95 -21.04
CA GLN A 72 7.38 10.99 -22.24
C GLN A 72 8.88 11.13 -21.92
N TYR A 73 9.21 11.97 -20.93
CA TYR A 73 10.58 12.11 -20.45
C TYR A 73 11.11 10.77 -19.92
N HIS A 74 10.27 10.03 -19.18
CA HIS A 74 10.61 8.70 -18.70
C HIS A 74 10.83 7.69 -19.84
N GLN A 75 9.99 7.69 -20.87
CA GLN A 75 10.16 6.82 -22.04
C GLN A 75 11.45 7.11 -22.80
N GLN A 76 11.84 8.38 -22.95
CA GLN A 76 13.10 8.76 -23.62
C GLN A 76 14.34 8.37 -22.81
N THR A 77 14.32 8.58 -21.50
CA THR A 77 15.46 8.25 -20.62
C THR A 77 15.67 6.76 -20.44
N THR A 78 14.60 5.96 -20.47
CA THR A 78 14.68 4.48 -20.39
C THR A 78 15.36 3.86 -21.62
N ASN A 79 15.31 4.52 -22.77
CA ASN A 79 15.90 4.03 -24.02
C ASN A 79 17.40 4.33 -24.16
N GLN A 80 18.02 5.02 -23.19
CA GLN A 80 19.46 5.27 -23.18
C GLN A 80 20.20 4.24 -22.30
N PRO A 81 21.38 3.75 -22.71
CA PRO A 81 22.16 2.82 -21.90
C PRO A 81 22.54 3.48 -20.56
N GLN A 82 22.06 2.89 -19.46
CA GLN A 82 22.30 3.40 -18.11
C GLN A 82 23.75 3.19 -17.71
N THR A 83 24.40 4.27 -17.29
CA THR A 83 25.73 4.23 -16.63
C THR A 83 25.51 3.96 -15.15
N GLU A 84 26.24 3.02 -14.52
CA GLU A 84 26.07 2.71 -13.09
C GLU A 84 26.19 3.98 -12.23
N THR A 85 25.07 4.34 -11.59
CA THR A 85 24.96 5.52 -10.76
C THR A 85 25.52 5.26 -9.36
N ARG A 86 25.86 6.31 -8.61
CA ARG A 86 26.23 6.19 -7.18
C ARG A 86 25.16 5.46 -6.35
N LEU A 87 23.90 5.57 -6.76
CA LEU A 87 22.76 4.87 -6.14
C LEU A 87 22.86 3.35 -6.30
N ASP A 88 23.36 2.86 -7.44
CA ASP A 88 23.52 1.42 -7.69
C ASP A 88 24.60 0.81 -6.79
N ARG A 89 25.70 1.56 -6.56
CA ARG A 89 26.72 1.18 -5.57
C ARG A 89 26.16 1.09 -4.15
N SER A 90 25.38 2.07 -3.71
CA SER A 90 24.73 2.01 -2.39
C SER A 90 23.76 0.83 -2.29
N ARG A 91 22.96 0.59 -3.35
CA ARG A 91 22.03 -0.54 -3.40
C ARG A 91 22.78 -1.88 -3.28
N ASN A 92 23.87 -2.07 -4.01
CA ASN A 92 24.66 -3.28 -3.96
C ASN A 92 25.25 -3.55 -2.57
N PHE A 93 25.71 -2.50 -1.87
CA PHE A 93 26.15 -2.62 -0.48
C PHE A 93 25.03 -3.14 0.44
N PHE A 94 23.83 -2.56 0.35
CA PHE A 94 22.69 -3.00 1.17
C PHE A 94 22.23 -4.43 0.83
N LEU A 95 22.30 -4.83 -0.45
CA LEU A 95 22.01 -6.21 -0.86
C LEU A 95 23.04 -7.20 -0.30
N GLN A 96 24.33 -6.85 -0.27
CA GLN A 96 25.35 -7.67 0.38
C GLN A 96 25.09 -7.83 1.89
N GLN A 97 24.69 -6.75 2.58
CA GLN A 97 24.31 -6.84 3.99
C GLN A 97 23.09 -7.74 4.21
N ARG A 98 22.11 -7.72 3.30
CA ARG A 98 20.97 -8.63 3.33
C ARG A 98 21.39 -10.09 3.20
N GLU A 99 22.31 -10.42 2.30
CA GLU A 99 22.84 -11.78 2.16
C GLU A 99 23.52 -12.27 3.45
N GLN A 100 24.27 -11.40 4.14
CA GLN A 100 24.85 -11.75 5.45
C GLN A 100 23.78 -12.05 6.51
N LEU A 101 22.67 -11.30 6.51
CA LEU A 101 21.56 -11.57 7.44
C LEU A 101 20.84 -12.88 7.12
N LEU A 102 20.64 -13.18 5.83
CA LEU A 102 20.08 -14.46 5.38
C LEU A 102 20.96 -15.64 5.81
N GLN A 103 22.29 -15.50 5.67
CA GLN A 103 23.24 -16.50 6.17
C GLN A 103 23.11 -16.72 7.68
N ARG A 104 22.99 -15.66 8.48
CA ARG A 104 22.76 -15.79 9.93
C ARG A 104 21.47 -16.52 10.28
N PHE A 105 20.40 -16.32 9.52
CA PHE A 105 19.17 -17.10 9.70
C PHE A 105 19.41 -18.58 9.44
N ASN A 106 20.12 -18.92 8.36
CA ASN A 106 20.47 -20.30 8.05
C ASN A 106 21.36 -20.92 9.16
N ASP A 107 22.39 -20.19 9.61
CA ASP A 107 23.32 -20.63 10.66
C ASP A 107 22.63 -20.81 12.03
N SER A 108 21.52 -20.11 12.27
CA SER A 108 20.74 -20.24 13.50
C SER A 108 19.82 -21.48 13.55
N GLY A 109 19.81 -22.31 12.49
CA GLY A 109 19.05 -23.55 12.41
C GLY A 109 17.65 -23.41 11.79
N LEU A 110 17.39 -22.30 11.07
CA LEU A 110 16.20 -22.19 10.21
C LEU A 110 16.49 -22.87 8.87
N ASP A 111 15.69 -23.86 8.51
CA ASP A 111 15.82 -24.59 7.25
C ASP A 111 14.48 -24.74 6.49
N GLY A 112 14.58 -25.27 5.27
CA GLY A 112 13.43 -25.61 4.42
C GLY A 112 12.43 -24.48 4.18
N ASP A 113 11.14 -24.82 4.22
CA ASP A 113 10.04 -23.89 3.99
C ASP A 113 9.95 -22.81 5.09
N ALA A 114 10.39 -23.11 6.32
CA ALA A 114 10.37 -22.16 7.42
C ALA A 114 11.38 -21.03 7.16
N TYR A 115 12.61 -21.38 6.77
CA TYR A 115 13.60 -20.41 6.32
C TYR A 115 13.06 -19.56 5.16
N ALA A 116 12.47 -20.19 4.15
CA ALA A 116 11.96 -19.48 2.98
C ALA A 116 10.87 -18.46 3.33
N VAL A 117 9.95 -18.80 4.24
CA VAL A 117 8.91 -17.88 4.71
C VAL A 117 9.50 -16.75 5.55
N VAL A 118 10.43 -17.05 6.47
CA VAL A 118 11.12 -16.02 7.28
C VAL A 118 11.89 -15.06 6.38
N ALA A 119 12.68 -15.57 5.44
CA ALA A 119 13.45 -14.78 4.49
C ALA A 119 12.54 -13.86 3.64
N ALA A 120 11.39 -14.36 3.19
CA ALA A 120 10.41 -13.59 2.43
C ALA A 120 9.73 -12.49 3.28
N MET A 121 9.28 -12.81 4.49
CA MET A 121 8.55 -11.87 5.35
C MET A 121 9.48 -10.84 6.02
N SER A 122 10.72 -11.20 6.37
CA SER A 122 11.63 -10.30 7.07
C SER A 122 12.52 -9.50 6.14
N LEU A 123 13.08 -10.14 5.11
CA LEU A 123 14.10 -9.56 4.23
C LEU A 123 13.66 -9.47 2.76
N GLY A 124 12.40 -9.84 2.46
CA GLY A 124 11.83 -9.80 1.12
C GLY A 124 12.45 -10.78 0.14
N ASP A 125 13.17 -11.80 0.61
CA ASP A 125 13.72 -12.83 -0.27
C ASP A 125 12.72 -13.94 -0.57
N LYS A 126 12.35 -14.05 -1.84
CA LYS A 126 11.40 -15.05 -2.33
C LYS A 126 12.08 -16.18 -3.11
N SER A 127 13.42 -16.18 -3.18
CA SER A 127 14.23 -17.13 -3.95
C SER A 127 14.02 -18.57 -3.46
N ALA A 128 14.01 -18.78 -2.14
CA ALA A 128 13.87 -20.08 -1.50
C ALA A 128 12.42 -20.60 -1.41
N LEU A 129 11.41 -19.79 -1.75
CA LEU A 129 10.01 -20.20 -1.66
C LEU A 129 9.67 -21.24 -2.74
N THR A 130 9.33 -22.45 -2.29
CA THR A 130 8.84 -23.54 -3.12
C THR A 130 7.51 -23.20 -3.79
N ARG A 131 7.18 -23.89 -4.88
CA ARG A 131 5.90 -23.69 -5.59
C ARG A 131 4.70 -24.05 -4.71
N ASP A 132 4.85 -25.08 -3.88
CA ASP A 132 3.78 -25.57 -3.01
C ASP A 132 3.45 -24.54 -1.91
N VAL A 133 4.48 -23.95 -1.27
CA VAL A 133 4.26 -22.86 -0.31
C VAL A 133 3.62 -21.66 -0.99
N LYS A 134 4.10 -21.24 -2.17
CA LYS A 134 3.49 -20.13 -2.92
C LYS A 134 2.01 -20.42 -3.25
N SER A 135 1.70 -21.64 -3.67
CA SER A 135 0.34 -22.07 -3.99
C SER A 135 -0.56 -22.05 -2.76
N ALA A 136 -0.11 -22.63 -1.64
CA ALA A 136 -0.87 -22.65 -0.39
C ALA A 136 -1.19 -21.23 0.12
N TYR A 137 -0.22 -20.32 0.06
CA TYR A 137 -0.44 -18.91 0.41
C TYR A 137 -1.31 -18.16 -0.61
N SER A 138 -1.34 -18.56 -1.88
CA SER A 138 -2.24 -17.99 -2.88
C SER A 138 -3.69 -18.44 -2.65
N VAL A 139 -3.91 -19.74 -2.51
CA VAL A 139 -5.24 -20.33 -2.29
C VAL A 139 -5.88 -19.86 -0.99
N SER A 140 -5.10 -19.79 0.09
CA SER A 140 -5.58 -19.28 1.38
C SER A 140 -5.78 -17.75 1.41
N GLY A 141 -5.28 -17.00 0.42
CA GLY A 141 -5.34 -15.53 0.39
C GLY A 141 -4.24 -14.82 1.19
N ALA A 142 -3.26 -15.56 1.71
CA ALA A 142 -2.13 -15.05 2.50
C ALA A 142 -0.96 -14.48 1.68
N SER A 143 -1.01 -14.54 0.34
CA SER A 143 0.10 -14.13 -0.55
C SER A 143 0.61 -12.71 -0.34
N HIS A 144 -0.26 -11.81 0.12
CA HIS A 144 0.09 -10.41 0.41
C HIS A 144 1.08 -10.25 1.56
N VAL A 145 1.27 -11.27 2.40
CA VAL A 145 2.22 -11.24 3.53
C VAL A 145 3.59 -11.78 3.12
N LEU A 146 3.66 -12.70 2.15
CA LEU A 146 4.95 -13.13 1.57
C LEU A 146 5.63 -12.01 0.75
N ALA A 147 4.86 -11.02 0.31
CA ALA A 147 5.41 -9.80 -0.26
C ALA A 147 5.55 -8.75 0.85
N LEU A 148 6.73 -8.10 0.93
CA LEU A 148 6.86 -6.95 1.81
C LEU A 148 5.82 -5.89 1.47
N SER A 149 4.96 -5.64 2.45
CA SER A 149 3.80 -4.77 2.37
C SER A 149 3.90 -3.66 3.39
N GLY A 150 2.96 -2.70 3.34
CA GLY A 150 2.89 -1.62 4.32
C GLY A 150 2.67 -2.10 5.75
N LEU A 151 2.15 -3.32 5.95
CA LEU A 151 2.04 -3.95 7.25
C LEU A 151 3.42 -4.16 7.88
N HIS A 152 4.38 -4.70 7.14
CA HIS A 152 5.74 -4.96 7.64
C HIS A 152 6.44 -3.66 8.06
N LEU A 153 6.40 -2.64 7.21
CA LEU A 153 6.97 -1.32 7.53
C LEU A 153 6.23 -0.63 8.67
N GLY A 154 4.90 -0.78 8.75
CA GLY A 154 4.08 -0.27 9.84
C GLY A 154 4.43 -0.91 11.18
N ILE A 155 4.72 -2.22 11.20
CA ILE A 155 5.19 -2.93 12.39
C ILE A 155 6.55 -2.39 12.83
N ILE A 156 7.52 -2.29 11.91
CA ILE A 156 8.85 -1.73 12.20
C ILE A 156 8.70 -0.32 12.79
N TYR A 157 7.90 0.52 12.14
CA TYR A 157 7.62 1.88 12.59
C TYR A 157 7.00 1.91 14.00
N MET A 158 6.02 1.04 14.27
CA MET A 158 5.39 0.92 15.58
C MET A 158 6.38 0.48 16.66
N LEU A 159 7.21 -0.54 16.40
CA LEU A 159 8.22 -1.02 17.34
C LEU A 159 9.22 0.09 17.68
N LEU A 160 9.74 0.80 16.68
CA LEU A 160 10.63 1.94 16.90
C LEU A 160 9.96 3.03 17.74
N SER A 161 8.66 3.28 17.52
CA SER A 161 7.91 4.28 18.26
C SER A 161 7.75 3.94 19.75
N LEU A 162 7.86 2.66 20.14
CA LEU A 162 7.80 2.21 21.54
C LEU A 162 9.13 2.49 22.27
N PHE A 163 10.26 2.34 21.58
CA PHE A 163 11.59 2.52 22.17
C PHE A 163 12.08 3.97 22.16
N LEU A 164 11.62 4.79 21.20
CA LEU A 164 12.06 6.19 21.09
C LEU A 164 11.19 7.15 21.91
N PRO A 165 11.78 8.14 22.62
CA PRO A 165 11.07 9.03 23.53
C PRO A 165 10.28 10.13 22.79
N ARG A 166 9.21 9.76 22.08
CA ARG A 166 8.37 10.66 21.27
C ARG A 166 7.76 11.82 22.07
N ARG A 167 7.48 11.61 23.36
CA ARG A 167 6.90 12.64 24.23
C ARG A 167 7.89 13.74 24.58
N ARG A 168 9.18 13.40 24.71
CA ARG A 168 10.20 14.39 24.96
C ARG A 168 10.63 15.04 23.64
N TRP A 169 11.06 14.26 22.66
CA TRP A 169 11.74 14.78 21.46
C TRP A 169 11.04 14.26 20.19
N PRO A 170 9.84 14.78 19.84
CA PRO A 170 9.00 14.22 18.77
C PRO A 170 9.66 14.31 17.39
N ALA A 171 10.32 15.44 17.06
CA ALA A 171 10.95 15.63 15.77
C ALA A 171 12.17 14.71 15.55
N LEU A 172 13.06 14.61 16.55
CA LEU A 172 14.21 13.71 16.45
C LEU A 172 13.77 12.25 16.40
N SER A 173 12.79 11.87 17.24
CA SER A 173 12.27 10.50 17.23
C SER A 173 11.68 10.16 15.86
N GLN A 174 10.95 11.10 15.26
CA GLN A 174 10.36 10.92 13.93
C GLN A 174 11.41 10.80 12.83
N LEU A 175 12.45 11.63 12.87
CA LEU A 175 13.56 11.57 11.94
C LEU A 175 14.27 10.22 11.99
N LEU A 176 14.59 9.74 13.20
CA LEU A 176 15.23 8.43 13.39
C LEU A 176 14.35 7.28 12.89
N MET A 177 13.04 7.30 13.18
CA MET A 177 12.11 6.29 12.67
C MET A 177 12.08 6.27 11.14
N ILE A 178 12.01 7.43 10.50
CA ILE A 178 12.02 7.55 9.03
C ILE A 178 13.35 7.02 8.47
N LEU A 179 14.48 7.39 9.06
CA LEU A 179 15.80 6.91 8.65
C LEU A 179 15.90 5.38 8.70
N VAL A 180 15.44 4.75 9.79
CA VAL A 180 15.45 3.27 9.91
C VAL A 180 14.52 2.63 8.88
N VAL A 181 13.33 3.18 8.65
CA VAL A 181 12.40 2.66 7.63
C VAL A 181 13.04 2.72 6.24
N TRP A 182 13.68 3.83 5.86
CA TRP A 182 14.36 3.93 4.56
C TRP A 182 15.59 3.04 4.45
N ALA A 183 16.37 2.89 5.53
CA ALA A 183 17.47 1.93 5.58
C ALA A 183 16.97 0.49 5.36
N PHE A 184 15.82 0.12 5.95
CA PHE A 184 15.18 -1.17 5.71
C PHE A 184 14.71 -1.33 4.26
N VAL A 185 14.10 -0.30 3.66
CA VAL A 185 13.69 -0.35 2.24
C VAL A 185 14.89 -0.55 1.31
N LEU A 186 16.01 0.10 1.60
CA LEU A 186 17.26 -0.10 0.85
C LEU A 186 17.81 -1.52 1.03
N LEU A 187 17.81 -2.03 2.27
CA LEU A 187 18.24 -3.38 2.63
C LEU A 187 17.48 -4.46 1.84
N VAL A 188 16.18 -4.26 1.62
CA VAL A 188 15.36 -5.22 0.87
C VAL A 188 15.37 -4.96 -0.66
N GLY A 189 16.18 -4.02 -1.13
CA GLY A 189 16.36 -3.78 -2.56
C GLY A 189 15.25 -2.95 -3.21
N MET A 190 14.57 -2.11 -2.42
CA MET A 190 13.58 -1.11 -2.85
C MET A 190 12.41 -1.64 -3.70
N PRO A 191 11.69 -2.69 -3.27
CA PRO A 191 10.48 -3.09 -3.98
C PRO A 191 9.44 -1.95 -3.94
N VAL A 192 8.72 -1.73 -5.04
CA VAL A 192 7.74 -0.64 -5.21
C VAL A 192 6.74 -0.57 -4.04
N SER A 193 6.31 -1.72 -3.53
CA SER A 193 5.45 -1.83 -2.35
C SER A 193 6.04 -1.24 -1.06
N ALA A 194 7.32 -1.51 -0.78
CA ALA A 194 7.99 -0.99 0.40
C ALA A 194 8.30 0.50 0.26
N VAL A 195 8.73 0.95 -0.93
CA VAL A 195 8.96 2.38 -1.22
C VAL A 195 7.69 3.19 -0.97
N ARG A 196 6.53 2.75 -1.48
CA ARG A 196 5.24 3.42 -1.24
C ARG A 196 4.93 3.56 0.24
N SER A 197 5.10 2.47 0.98
CA SER A 197 4.80 2.43 2.40
C SER A 197 5.75 3.33 3.20
N ALA A 198 7.04 3.39 2.83
CA ALA A 198 8.01 4.33 3.43
C ALA A 198 7.67 5.80 3.13
N VAL A 199 7.25 6.11 1.89
CA VAL A 199 6.78 7.47 1.55
C VAL A 199 5.54 7.84 2.37
N MET A 200 4.55 6.95 2.47
CA MET A 200 3.37 7.18 3.30
C MET A 200 3.71 7.39 4.79
N LEU A 201 4.61 6.57 5.35
CA LEU A 201 5.08 6.74 6.73
C LEU A 201 5.89 8.03 6.93
N THR A 202 6.65 8.45 5.92
CA THR A 202 7.37 9.73 5.94
C THR A 202 6.38 10.90 6.03
N ILE A 203 5.37 10.90 5.16
CA ILE A 203 4.33 11.94 5.16
C ILE A 203 3.54 11.92 6.48
N TYR A 204 3.13 10.74 6.94
CA TYR A 204 2.48 10.58 8.24
C TYR A 204 3.35 11.12 9.38
N GLY A 205 4.64 10.83 9.36
CA GLY A 205 5.61 11.31 10.32
C GLY A 205 5.69 12.83 10.40
N VAL A 206 5.83 13.48 9.25
CA VAL A 206 5.85 14.95 9.14
C VAL A 206 4.53 15.55 9.65
N LEU A 207 3.39 14.98 9.25
CA LEU A 207 2.07 15.43 9.70
C LEU A 207 1.88 15.29 11.22
N SER A 208 2.42 14.21 11.80
CA SER A 208 2.32 13.98 13.23
C SER A 208 3.09 15.01 14.07
N ILE A 209 4.23 15.50 13.58
CA ILE A 209 4.96 16.61 14.22
C ILE A 209 4.06 17.86 14.27
N GLY A 210 3.31 18.12 13.19
CA GLY A 210 2.32 19.19 13.10
C GLY A 210 1.00 18.94 13.85
N ARG A 211 0.91 17.90 14.69
CA ARG A 211 -0.31 17.46 15.42
C ARG A 211 -1.52 17.16 14.53
N ARG A 212 -1.32 16.95 13.22
CA ARG A 212 -2.36 16.48 12.31
C ARG A 212 -2.28 14.95 12.22
N ASN A 213 -3.13 14.25 12.97
CA ASN A 213 -3.03 12.79 13.14
C ASN A 213 -3.90 11.97 12.19
N LYS A 214 -4.61 12.56 11.22
CA LYS A 214 -5.53 11.84 10.35
C LYS A 214 -4.97 11.70 8.94
N MET A 215 -4.66 10.46 8.55
CA MET A 215 -4.43 10.10 7.15
C MET A 215 -5.76 10.25 6.41
N SER A 216 -5.75 10.97 5.29
CA SER A 216 -6.96 11.26 4.51
C SER A 216 -6.74 10.86 3.05
N VAL A 217 -7.83 10.81 2.29
CA VAL A 217 -7.77 10.58 0.83
C VAL A 217 -6.88 11.63 0.14
N ASN A 218 -6.80 12.86 0.67
CA ASN A 218 -5.88 13.88 0.16
C ASN A 218 -4.41 13.53 0.38
N VAL A 219 -4.06 12.94 1.53
CA VAL A 219 -2.69 12.47 1.80
C VAL A 219 -2.34 11.31 0.88
N LEU A 220 -3.29 10.40 0.65
CA LEU A 220 -3.13 9.30 -0.30
C LEU A 220 -2.91 9.83 -1.73
N ALA A 221 -3.75 10.76 -2.19
CA ALA A 221 -3.61 11.40 -3.49
C ALA A 221 -2.28 12.15 -3.64
N PHE A 222 -1.90 12.93 -2.63
CA PHE A 222 -0.61 13.62 -2.62
C PHE A 222 0.57 12.65 -2.72
N THR A 223 0.47 11.50 -2.04
CA THR A 223 1.49 10.44 -2.12
C THR A 223 1.59 9.87 -3.53
N ALA A 224 0.45 9.54 -4.16
CA ALA A 224 0.43 9.09 -5.55
C ALA A 224 1.03 10.16 -6.49
N PHE A 225 0.70 11.43 -6.29
CA PHE A 225 1.21 12.54 -7.07
C PHE A 225 2.75 12.59 -7.02
N LEU A 226 3.35 12.63 -5.83
CA LEU A 226 4.80 12.67 -5.68
C LEU A 226 5.51 11.45 -6.29
N MET A 227 4.93 10.26 -6.10
CA MET A 227 5.54 9.03 -6.61
C MET A 227 5.49 8.93 -8.13
N LEU A 228 4.37 9.31 -8.74
CA LEU A 228 4.22 9.30 -10.20
C LEU A 228 5.00 10.43 -10.88
N MET A 229 5.25 11.55 -10.19
CA MET A 229 6.21 12.56 -10.65
C MET A 229 7.64 12.01 -10.72
N TRP A 230 8.02 11.13 -9.79
CA TRP A 230 9.33 10.51 -9.77
C TRP A 230 9.47 9.41 -10.83
N ASN A 231 8.51 8.49 -10.87
CA ASN A 231 8.46 7.44 -11.86
C ASN A 231 7.01 7.16 -12.30
N PRO A 232 6.62 7.61 -13.50
CA PRO A 232 5.25 7.47 -14.01
C PRO A 232 4.92 6.02 -14.39
N ALA A 233 5.92 5.18 -14.68
CA ALA A 233 5.68 3.78 -15.01
C ALA A 233 5.12 2.97 -13.83
N TRP A 234 5.31 3.44 -12.60
CA TRP A 234 4.68 2.82 -11.42
C TRP A 234 3.16 2.80 -11.49
N LEU A 235 2.50 3.67 -12.27
CA LEU A 235 1.05 3.61 -12.47
C LEU A 235 0.58 2.25 -13.00
N PHE A 236 1.41 1.60 -13.81
CA PHE A 236 1.12 0.32 -14.45
C PHE A 236 1.63 -0.88 -13.65
N ASP A 237 2.30 -0.64 -12.52
CA ASP A 237 2.74 -1.71 -11.62
C ASP A 237 1.54 -2.27 -10.86
N VAL A 238 1.37 -3.59 -10.92
CA VAL A 238 0.27 -4.30 -10.23
C VAL A 238 0.32 -4.08 -8.72
N GLY A 239 1.54 -4.06 -8.17
CA GLY A 239 1.77 -3.72 -6.77
C GLY A 239 1.23 -2.34 -6.44
N PHE A 240 1.63 -1.32 -7.20
CA PHE A 240 1.18 0.08 -7.10
C PHE A 240 -0.35 0.16 -7.03
N GLN A 241 -1.04 -0.43 -7.99
CA GLN A 241 -2.50 -0.40 -8.07
C GLN A 241 -3.14 -1.05 -6.85
N MET A 242 -2.71 -2.26 -6.47
CA MET A 242 -3.32 -2.99 -5.36
C MET A 242 -3.19 -2.25 -4.03
N SER A 243 -2.01 -1.74 -3.65
CA SER A 243 -1.91 -1.07 -2.33
C SER A 243 -2.56 0.31 -2.27
N PHE A 244 -2.61 1.07 -3.37
CA PHE A 244 -3.38 2.32 -3.38
C PHE A 244 -4.89 2.05 -3.27
N MET A 245 -5.40 1.03 -3.98
CA MET A 245 -6.81 0.64 -3.87
C MET A 245 -7.16 0.06 -2.49
N ALA A 246 -6.26 -0.72 -1.88
CA ALA A 246 -6.43 -1.21 -0.52
C ALA A 246 -6.55 -0.05 0.48
N VAL A 247 -5.60 0.90 0.47
CA VAL A 247 -5.60 2.04 1.41
C VAL A 247 -6.78 2.96 1.15
N TRP A 248 -7.12 3.21 -0.12
CA TRP A 248 -8.30 3.99 -0.50
C TRP A 248 -9.59 3.36 0.07
N ALA A 249 -9.79 2.06 -0.14
CA ALA A 249 -10.97 1.36 0.37
C ALA A 249 -10.99 1.30 1.91
N ILE A 250 -9.84 1.11 2.57
CA ILE A 250 -9.71 1.21 4.03
C ILE A 250 -10.17 2.59 4.52
N LEU A 251 -9.67 3.67 3.92
CA LEU A 251 -10.01 5.04 4.32
C LEU A 251 -11.49 5.37 4.14
N LEU A 252 -12.17 4.76 3.16
CA LEU A 252 -13.60 4.97 2.91
C LEU A 252 -14.48 4.08 3.79
N PHE A 253 -14.23 2.78 3.80
CA PHE A 253 -15.15 1.79 4.37
C PHE A 253 -14.90 1.50 5.86
N VAL A 254 -13.68 1.64 6.39
CA VAL A 254 -13.45 1.41 7.83
C VAL A 254 -14.28 2.35 8.70
N PRO A 255 -14.32 3.69 8.48
CA PRO A 255 -15.18 4.57 9.26
C PRO A 255 -16.67 4.22 9.18
N LEU A 256 -17.09 3.60 8.08
CA LEU A 256 -18.45 3.13 7.89
C LEU A 256 -18.72 1.86 8.70
N PHE A 257 -17.83 0.87 8.62
CA PHE A 257 -17.96 -0.39 9.36
C PHE A 257 -17.80 -0.21 10.87
N THR A 258 -16.91 0.67 11.32
CA THR A 258 -16.75 0.94 12.75
C THR A 258 -17.95 1.68 13.33
N SER A 259 -18.73 2.40 12.51
CA SER A 259 -19.94 3.08 12.97
C SER A 259 -21.15 2.17 13.21
N VAL A 260 -21.00 0.85 13.04
CA VAL A 260 -22.04 -0.14 13.34
C VAL A 260 -22.31 -0.25 14.84
N PHE A 261 -21.27 -0.14 15.68
CA PHE A 261 -21.40 -0.10 17.13
C PHE A 261 -21.18 1.32 17.65
N SER A 262 -21.82 1.67 18.77
CA SER A 262 -21.62 2.93 19.47
C SER A 262 -20.21 3.02 20.06
N ASP A 263 -19.63 4.22 20.11
CA ASP A 263 -18.36 4.47 20.79
C ASP A 263 -18.41 4.01 22.26
N GLN A 264 -19.56 4.15 22.92
CA GLN A 264 -19.76 3.66 24.29
C GLN A 264 -19.61 2.13 24.38
N TYR A 265 -20.17 1.40 23.41
CA TYR A 265 -20.08 -0.06 23.38
C TYR A 265 -18.63 -0.53 23.18
N TYR A 266 -17.85 0.18 22.35
CA TYR A 266 -16.42 -0.13 22.20
C TYR A 266 -15.59 0.19 23.46
N MET A 267 -15.97 1.21 24.23
CA MET A 267 -15.33 1.51 25.51
C MET A 267 -15.64 0.45 26.57
N GLU A 268 -16.86 -0.06 26.61
CA GLU A 268 -17.28 -1.14 27.51
C GLU A 268 -16.69 -2.51 27.10
N HIS A 269 -16.51 -2.74 25.79
CA HIS A 269 -16.00 -3.99 25.24
C HIS A 269 -14.80 -3.77 24.31
N PRO A 270 -13.60 -3.51 24.86
CA PRO A 270 -12.41 -3.21 24.08
C PRO A 270 -11.92 -4.39 23.21
N TRP A 271 -12.32 -5.62 23.56
CA TRP A 271 -12.03 -6.81 22.75
C TRP A 271 -12.85 -6.82 21.46
N VAL A 272 -14.12 -6.39 21.50
CA VAL A 272 -14.96 -6.25 20.31
C VAL A 272 -14.38 -5.20 19.38
N ALA A 273 -13.92 -4.07 19.93
CA ALA A 273 -13.27 -3.02 19.14
C ALA A 273 -12.06 -3.55 18.36
N LYS A 274 -11.22 -4.39 19.00
CA LYS A 274 -10.05 -5.00 18.35
C LYS A 274 -10.44 -6.01 17.27
N VAL A 275 -11.32 -6.96 17.60
CA VAL A 275 -11.73 -8.02 16.66
C VAL A 275 -12.49 -7.41 15.48
N TRP A 276 -13.47 -6.56 15.74
CA TRP A 276 -14.24 -5.88 14.70
C TRP A 276 -13.37 -4.95 13.87
N GLY A 277 -12.39 -4.27 14.47
CA GLY A 277 -11.40 -3.49 13.74
C GLY A 277 -10.62 -4.32 12.70
N MET A 278 -10.18 -5.53 13.08
CA MET A 278 -9.50 -6.45 12.14
C MET A 278 -10.43 -6.92 11.01
N VAL A 279 -11.69 -7.22 11.33
CA VAL A 279 -12.72 -7.57 10.33
C VAL A 279 -12.94 -6.41 9.37
N ALA A 280 -13.19 -5.21 9.91
CA ALA A 280 -13.48 -4.02 9.14
C ALA A 280 -12.33 -3.67 8.19
N VAL A 281 -11.08 -3.70 8.67
CA VAL A 281 -9.90 -3.47 7.82
C VAL A 281 -9.76 -4.55 6.76
N SER A 282 -9.94 -5.83 7.11
CA SER A 282 -9.82 -6.95 6.16
C SER A 282 -10.87 -6.86 5.05
N ILE A 283 -12.13 -6.62 5.39
CA ILE A 283 -13.22 -6.46 4.42
C ILE A 283 -12.99 -5.23 3.56
N ALA A 284 -12.66 -4.08 4.18
CA ALA A 284 -12.42 -2.85 3.43
C ALA A 284 -11.26 -2.99 2.44
N ALA A 285 -10.13 -3.56 2.89
CA ALA A 285 -8.99 -3.84 2.01
C ALA A 285 -9.40 -4.76 0.87
N GLN A 286 -10.11 -5.85 1.16
CA GLN A 286 -10.55 -6.84 0.17
C GLN A 286 -11.50 -6.22 -0.86
N LEU A 287 -12.43 -5.36 -0.46
CA LEU A 287 -13.28 -4.61 -1.41
C LEU A 287 -12.44 -3.78 -2.39
N GLY A 288 -11.35 -3.17 -1.92
CA GLY A 288 -10.43 -2.42 -2.75
C GLY A 288 -9.62 -3.28 -3.72
N VAL A 289 -9.09 -4.43 -3.26
CA VAL A 289 -8.14 -5.23 -4.05
C VAL A 289 -8.75 -6.39 -4.82
N ALA A 290 -9.90 -6.93 -4.40
CA ALA A 290 -10.50 -8.12 -4.99
C ALA A 290 -10.70 -8.02 -6.51
N PRO A 291 -11.21 -6.90 -7.08
CA PRO A 291 -11.36 -6.79 -8.53
C PRO A 291 -10.03 -6.89 -9.28
N LEU A 292 -8.96 -6.31 -8.72
CA LEU A 292 -7.62 -6.38 -9.31
C LEU A 292 -6.98 -7.75 -9.15
N ILE A 293 -7.18 -8.41 -7.99
CA ILE A 293 -6.67 -9.76 -7.78
C ILE A 293 -7.34 -10.72 -8.77
N ALA A 294 -8.65 -10.62 -8.94
CA ALA A 294 -9.38 -11.39 -9.94
C ALA A 294 -8.91 -11.10 -11.37
N TYR A 295 -8.60 -9.84 -11.70
CA TYR A 295 -8.11 -9.46 -13.02
C TYR A 295 -6.71 -9.98 -13.34
N TYR A 296 -5.74 -9.79 -12.43
CA TYR A 296 -4.33 -10.11 -12.69
C TYR A 296 -3.95 -11.56 -12.38
N PHE A 297 -4.55 -12.16 -11.35
CA PHE A 297 -4.16 -13.49 -10.87
C PHE A 297 -5.24 -14.55 -11.12
N GLY A 298 -6.43 -14.14 -11.57
CA GLY A 298 -7.54 -15.02 -11.88
C GLY A 298 -8.04 -15.89 -10.74
N GLN A 299 -7.79 -15.45 -9.51
CA GLN A 299 -8.14 -16.16 -8.30
C GLN A 299 -8.77 -15.21 -7.28
N PHE A 300 -9.73 -15.70 -6.51
CA PHE A 300 -10.27 -15.02 -5.35
C PHE A 300 -10.37 -16.00 -4.17
N SER A 301 -9.68 -15.72 -3.08
CA SER A 301 -9.77 -16.55 -1.88
C SER A 301 -11.02 -16.19 -1.08
N THR A 302 -11.86 -17.18 -0.80
CA THR A 302 -13.11 -17.01 -0.01
C THR A 302 -12.80 -17.01 1.48
N CYS A 303 -11.74 -17.72 1.89
CA CYS A 303 -11.29 -17.83 3.28
C CYS A 303 -10.41 -16.66 3.74
N PHE A 304 -10.32 -15.56 2.96
CA PHE A 304 -9.43 -14.43 3.26
C PHE A 304 -9.58 -13.87 4.68
N LEU A 305 -10.81 -13.83 5.22
CA LEU A 305 -11.08 -13.29 6.55
C LEU A 305 -10.45 -14.16 7.63
N LEU A 306 -10.70 -15.48 7.58
CA LEU A 306 -10.12 -16.45 8.52
C LEU A 306 -8.60 -16.46 8.42
N THR A 307 -8.08 -16.45 7.19
CA THR A 307 -6.64 -16.38 6.92
C THR A 307 -6.02 -15.13 7.53
N ASN A 308 -6.62 -13.94 7.34
CA ASN A 308 -6.07 -12.70 7.87
C ASN A 308 -6.01 -12.68 9.40
N PHE A 309 -6.99 -13.28 10.08
CA PHE A 309 -6.98 -13.43 11.54
C PHE A 309 -5.78 -14.23 12.05
N LEU A 310 -5.30 -15.19 11.27
CA LEU A 310 -4.14 -16.00 11.62
C LEU A 310 -2.84 -15.34 11.17
N VAL A 311 -2.77 -14.95 9.90
CA VAL A 311 -1.53 -14.51 9.25
C VAL A 311 -1.08 -13.14 9.75
N VAL A 312 -1.99 -12.19 10.01
CA VAL A 312 -1.59 -10.84 10.43
C VAL A 312 -0.88 -10.85 11.81
N PRO A 313 -1.44 -11.49 12.85
CA PRO A 313 -0.72 -11.66 14.11
C PRO A 313 0.55 -12.50 13.97
N ALA A 314 0.51 -13.57 13.19
CA ALA A 314 1.68 -14.40 12.96
C ALA A 314 2.81 -13.61 12.28
N ALA A 315 2.52 -12.79 11.28
CA ALA A 315 3.47 -11.91 10.60
C ALA A 315 4.10 -10.90 11.56
N PHE A 316 3.31 -10.33 12.48
CA PHE A 316 3.82 -9.47 13.54
C PHE A 316 4.83 -10.20 14.43
N ILE A 317 4.47 -11.40 14.91
CA ILE A 317 5.34 -12.19 15.78
C ILE A 317 6.60 -12.64 15.03
N ILE A 318 6.45 -13.17 13.80
CA ILE A 318 7.55 -13.60 12.94
C ILE A 318 8.53 -12.46 12.72
N LEU A 319 8.06 -11.25 12.39
CA LEU A 319 8.94 -10.11 12.14
C LEU A 319 9.67 -9.66 13.42
N CYS A 320 8.96 -9.57 14.56
CA CYS A 320 9.59 -9.25 15.84
C CYS A 320 10.65 -10.27 16.22
N LEU A 321 10.32 -11.56 16.08
CA LEU A 321 11.19 -12.66 16.49
C LEU A 321 12.36 -12.82 15.52
N SER A 322 12.19 -12.51 14.22
CA SER A 322 13.29 -12.46 13.24
C SER A 322 14.36 -11.45 13.66
N ILE A 323 13.95 -10.27 14.13
CA ILE A 323 14.88 -9.27 14.68
C ILE A 323 15.55 -9.80 15.96
N ALA A 324 14.79 -10.47 16.83
CA ALA A 324 15.32 -11.03 18.08
C ALA A 324 16.33 -12.17 17.85
N VAL A 325 16.11 -13.03 16.83
CA VAL A 325 17.03 -14.11 16.45
C VAL A 325 18.40 -13.58 16.04
N LEU A 326 18.45 -12.43 15.34
CA LEU A 326 19.71 -11.79 14.97
C LEU A 326 20.55 -11.33 16.18
N LEU A 327 19.91 -11.12 17.33
CA LEU A 327 20.55 -10.74 18.59
C LEU A 327 20.79 -11.95 19.51
N PHE A 328 19.87 -12.91 19.51
CA PHE A 328 19.92 -14.10 20.35
C PHE A 328 19.48 -15.34 19.54
N PRO A 329 20.43 -16.03 18.88
CA PRO A 329 20.16 -17.13 17.94
C PRO A 329 19.27 -18.27 18.44
N PRO A 330 19.29 -18.67 19.74
CA PRO A 330 18.42 -19.74 20.24
C PRO A 330 16.91 -19.48 20.06
N LEU A 331 16.48 -18.23 19.81
CA LEU A 331 15.07 -17.94 19.49
C LEU A 331 14.63 -18.51 18.14
N ALA A 332 15.57 -18.99 17.31
CA ALA A 332 15.27 -19.58 16.02
C ALA A 332 14.35 -20.80 16.14
N TYR A 333 14.47 -21.60 17.21
CA TYR A 333 13.57 -22.73 17.47
C TYR A 333 12.11 -22.30 17.68
N LEU A 334 11.90 -21.20 18.41
CA LEU A 334 10.56 -20.65 18.60
C LEU A 334 10.00 -20.09 17.29
N LEU A 335 10.85 -19.42 16.51
CA LEU A 335 10.48 -18.90 15.20
C LEU A 335 10.08 -20.02 14.23
N LEU A 336 10.86 -21.09 14.18
CA LEU A 336 10.58 -22.29 13.41
C LEU A 336 9.22 -22.88 13.79
N TYR A 337 8.93 -23.03 15.09
CA TYR A 337 7.66 -23.58 15.56
C TYR A 337 6.46 -22.72 15.10
N ILE A 338 6.56 -21.40 15.21
CA ILE A 338 5.49 -20.47 14.81
C ILE A 338 5.26 -20.52 13.29
N VAL A 339 6.34 -20.52 12.51
CA VAL A 339 6.26 -20.54 11.04
C VAL A 339 5.70 -21.87 10.54
N ASN A 340 6.13 -22.99 11.13
CA ASN A 340 5.60 -24.30 10.79
C ASN A 340 4.12 -24.43 11.16
N GLY A 341 3.71 -23.91 12.33
CA GLY A 341 2.31 -23.85 12.72
C GLY A 341 1.46 -23.01 11.76
N LEU A 342 1.99 -21.86 11.31
CA LEU A 342 1.35 -21.04 10.29
C LEU A 342 1.21 -21.78 8.96
N ASN A 343 2.29 -22.39 8.46
CA ASN A 343 2.28 -23.13 7.20
C ASN A 343 1.31 -24.31 7.22
N ALA A 344 1.30 -25.10 8.31
CA ALA A 344 0.36 -26.20 8.48
C ALA A 344 -1.11 -25.73 8.50
N SER A 345 -1.38 -24.61 9.16
CA SER A 345 -2.71 -24.02 9.21
C SER A 345 -3.16 -23.53 7.83
N LEU A 346 -2.27 -22.87 7.08
CA LEU A 346 -2.57 -22.39 5.72
C LEU A 346 -2.75 -23.53 4.74
N ASN A 347 -1.98 -24.61 4.85
CA ASN A 347 -2.17 -25.82 4.06
C ASN A 347 -3.55 -26.44 4.34
N THR A 348 -3.95 -26.53 5.61
CA THR A 348 -5.29 -27.01 5.98
C THR A 348 -6.39 -26.15 5.36
N ILE A 349 -6.26 -24.82 5.44
CA ILE A 349 -7.21 -23.88 4.82
C ILE A 349 -7.23 -24.05 3.30
N ALA A 350 -6.08 -24.24 2.66
CA ALA A 350 -5.96 -24.39 1.22
C ALA A 350 -6.64 -25.68 0.71
N THR A 351 -6.70 -26.73 1.51
CA THR A 351 -7.42 -27.98 1.18
C THR A 351 -8.93 -27.90 1.36
N PHE A 352 -9.46 -26.83 1.97
CA PHE A 352 -10.89 -26.71 2.23
C PHE A 352 -11.69 -26.59 0.92
N PRO A 353 -12.83 -27.29 0.77
CA PRO A 353 -13.62 -27.20 -0.45
C PRO A 353 -14.11 -25.77 -0.68
N GLY A 354 -13.78 -25.19 -1.83
CA GLY A 354 -14.11 -23.80 -2.16
C GLY A 354 -13.22 -22.75 -1.50
N ALA A 355 -12.05 -23.11 -0.95
CA ALA A 355 -11.08 -22.17 -0.36
C ALA A 355 -10.70 -21.01 -1.30
N SER A 356 -10.71 -21.27 -2.61
CA SER A 356 -10.58 -20.23 -3.62
C SER A 356 -11.47 -20.50 -4.82
N ILE A 357 -11.95 -19.41 -5.41
CA ILE A 357 -12.61 -19.38 -6.71
C ILE A 357 -11.52 -19.05 -7.73
N GLY A 358 -11.16 -20.02 -8.57
CA GLY A 358 -10.19 -19.85 -9.64
C GLY A 358 -10.82 -19.53 -11.00
N ASN A 359 -9.99 -19.36 -12.03
CA ASN A 359 -10.37 -19.13 -13.43
C ASN A 359 -11.24 -17.87 -13.65
N LEU A 360 -11.03 -16.85 -12.83
CA LEU A 360 -11.66 -15.55 -13.02
C LEU A 360 -10.84 -14.78 -14.07
N HIS A 361 -11.46 -14.39 -15.18
CA HIS A 361 -10.80 -13.51 -16.15
C HIS A 361 -11.73 -12.35 -16.49
N PRO A 362 -11.99 -11.45 -15.52
CA PRO A 362 -12.85 -10.31 -15.79
C PRO A 362 -12.21 -9.41 -16.84
N THR A 363 -13.02 -8.86 -17.74
CA THR A 363 -12.51 -7.85 -18.69
C THR A 363 -12.24 -6.53 -17.97
N ILE A 364 -11.41 -5.65 -18.55
CA ILE A 364 -11.16 -4.31 -17.99
C ILE A 364 -12.47 -3.56 -17.74
N LEU A 365 -13.43 -3.67 -18.66
CA LEU A 365 -14.74 -3.06 -18.52
C LEU A 365 -15.51 -3.59 -17.30
N GLN A 366 -15.48 -4.90 -17.05
CA GLN A 366 -16.09 -5.49 -15.86
C GLN A 366 -15.42 -5.00 -14.58
N VAL A 367 -14.09 -4.91 -14.55
CA VAL A 367 -13.34 -4.37 -13.40
C VAL A 367 -13.75 -2.93 -13.10
N VAL A 368 -13.84 -2.08 -14.14
CA VAL A 368 -14.29 -0.69 -14.01
C VAL A 368 -15.73 -0.62 -13.48
N LEU A 369 -16.64 -1.45 -14.02
CA LEU A 369 -18.02 -1.51 -13.54
C LEU A 369 -18.13 -1.93 -12.08
N ILE A 370 -17.30 -2.88 -11.63
CA ILE A 370 -17.24 -3.30 -10.23
C ILE A 370 -16.78 -2.13 -9.34
N TYR A 371 -15.75 -1.38 -9.74
CA TYR A 371 -15.33 -0.20 -8.98
C TYR A 371 -16.41 0.89 -8.94
N VAL A 372 -17.11 1.14 -10.05
CA VAL A 372 -18.25 2.05 -10.08
C VAL A 372 -19.34 1.60 -9.12
N LEU A 373 -19.66 0.30 -9.10
CA LEU A 373 -20.63 -0.28 -8.17
C LEU A 373 -20.20 -0.07 -6.71
N ILE A 374 -18.93 -0.34 -6.37
CA ILE A 374 -18.37 -0.13 -5.02
C ILE A 374 -18.55 1.33 -4.57
N VAL A 375 -18.22 2.29 -5.45
CA VAL A 375 -18.39 3.73 -5.16
C VAL A 375 -19.87 4.09 -5.01
N CYS A 376 -20.74 3.60 -5.89
CA CYS A 376 -22.19 3.83 -5.80
C CYS A 376 -22.77 3.29 -4.48
N CYS A 377 -22.39 2.08 -4.09
CA CYS A 377 -22.78 1.49 -2.81
C CYS A 377 -22.29 2.34 -1.63
N TYR A 378 -21.04 2.79 -1.64
CA TYR A 378 -20.52 3.69 -0.61
C TYR A 378 -21.36 4.97 -0.49
N LEU A 379 -21.62 5.65 -1.62
CA LEU A 379 -22.40 6.89 -1.65
C LEU A 379 -23.85 6.69 -1.18
N LEU A 380 -24.47 5.56 -1.52
CA LEU A 380 -25.80 5.21 -1.05
C LEU A 380 -25.81 5.03 0.46
N ILE A 381 -24.86 4.29 1.02
CA ILE A 381 -24.79 4.07 2.46
C ILE A 381 -24.52 5.39 3.20
N GLU A 382 -23.59 6.22 2.70
CA GLU A 382 -23.29 7.54 3.28
C GLU A 382 -24.55 8.44 3.30
N ARG A 383 -25.39 8.35 2.25
CA ARG A 383 -26.63 9.13 2.15
C ARG A 383 -27.74 8.63 3.06
N ILE A 384 -27.84 7.33 3.32
CA ILE A 384 -28.87 6.73 4.19
C ILE A 384 -28.48 6.86 5.67
N LYS A 385 -27.18 6.87 6.01
CA LYS A 385 -26.67 7.00 7.38
C LYS A 385 -27.32 8.13 8.22
N PRO A 386 -27.46 9.38 7.73
CA PRO A 386 -28.16 10.43 8.49
C PRO A 386 -29.67 10.20 8.65
N ILE A 387 -30.30 9.38 7.81
CA ILE A 387 -31.72 9.05 7.87
C ILE A 387 -32.00 7.98 8.95
N MET A 388 -31.03 7.09 9.20
CA MET A 388 -31.12 6.00 10.19
C MET A 388 -30.82 6.44 11.64
N GLY A 389 -30.72 7.73 11.93
CA GLY A 389 -30.54 8.24 13.30
C GLY A 389 -29.14 8.05 13.89
N SER A 390 -28.16 7.52 13.15
CA SER A 390 -26.76 7.55 13.59
C SER A 390 -26.20 8.96 13.42
N THR A 391 -26.16 9.73 14.50
CA THR A 391 -25.55 11.06 14.55
C THR A 391 -24.08 10.99 14.08
N PRO A 392 -23.59 11.99 13.33
CA PRO A 392 -22.20 12.02 12.92
C PRO A 392 -21.29 12.21 14.14
N SER A 393 -20.43 11.22 14.40
CA SER A 393 -19.28 11.35 15.32
C SER A 393 -18.39 12.51 14.83
N ARG A 394 -18.17 13.51 15.68
CA ARG A 394 -17.40 14.73 15.40
C ARG A 394 -15.93 14.48 15.08
#